data_AF-A0A5B9P9H2-F1
#
_entry.id   AF-A0A5B9P9H2-F1
#
_cell.length_a   1.000
_cell.length_b   1.000
_cell.length_c   1.000
_cell.angle_alpha   90.00
_cell.angle_beta   90.00
_cell.angle_gamma   90.00
#
_symmetry.space_group_name_H-M   'P 1'
#
loop_
_entity.id
_entity.type
_entity.pdbx_description
1 polymer ?
#
loop_
_entity_poly.entity_id
_entity_poly.type
_entity_poly.pdbx_seq_one_letter_code
_entity_poly.pdbx_strand_id
1 'polypeptide(L)'
;MLVESGSLMARRKKTGLAAFIDNLSPMKLLFHPATLFVLFNVGLAATAVWCWGRYQNKIVDPALTQLSAEKIEINTPPAWTKTDIKEAILTSTGQPRSLLEPSLISDAVATCQTIGWIEQVREMKKTREGLKVDLLYRQPIAVVELHSKTVPDWKQEAKLIPVDRTGVIMPQKLALAGTVQPKIFIYHSDETQKHAPQHLRHIYRWTQWPDERVKGAAAISEVLIGDWQMLGLSRIISWRLFANADDRTIPFELWTEEGENAATVIWGNAPGLELENEAPWDQKVAALNNYVQQKGPLNKLSVRIIDLRSGQAVEVGRASGLGHRRELDVR
;
A
#
# COMPACT_ATOMS: atom_id res chain seq x y z
N MET A 1 -24.96 2.61 104.51
CA MET A 1 -24.98 4.01 104.05
C MET A 1 -24.46 4.03 102.62
N LEU A 2 -25.38 4.26 101.66
CA LEU A 2 -25.37 5.37 100.67
C LEU A 2 -24.25 5.23 99.62
N VAL A 3 -24.48 4.83 98.36
CA VAL A 3 -25.29 5.38 97.22
C VAL A 3 -24.39 6.10 96.19
N GLU A 4 -24.78 5.97 94.90
CA GLU A 4 -24.23 6.51 93.63
C GLU A 4 -23.15 5.65 92.94
N SER A 5 -23.37 4.96 91.80
CA SER A 5 -24.22 5.09 90.60
C SER A 5 -23.93 6.29 89.69
N GLY A 6 -23.39 6.00 88.50
CA GLY A 6 -23.17 6.95 87.39
C GLY A 6 -22.14 6.41 86.37
N SER A 7 -22.48 5.44 85.52
CA SER A 7 -23.11 5.57 84.19
C SER A 7 -22.17 6.10 83.08
N LEU A 8 -21.70 5.15 82.26
CA LEU A 8 -21.01 5.30 80.98
C LEU A 8 -21.96 5.87 79.91
N MET A 9 -21.60 6.98 79.27
CA MET A 9 -22.25 7.42 78.03
C MET A 9 -21.32 7.28 76.82
N ALA A 10 -21.67 6.32 75.97
CA ALA A 10 -21.14 6.15 74.62
C ALA A 10 -21.58 7.31 73.71
N ARG A 11 -20.61 8.12 73.28
CA ARG A 11 -20.81 9.27 72.38
C ARG A 11 -20.97 8.79 70.94
N ARG A 12 -22.19 8.37 70.59
CA ARG A 12 -22.61 8.01 69.23
C ARG A 12 -22.55 9.28 68.35
N LYS A 13 -21.51 9.41 67.51
CA LYS A 13 -21.43 10.45 66.47
C LYS A 13 -22.59 10.26 65.49
N LYS A 14 -23.71 10.96 65.71
CA LYS A 14 -24.78 11.11 64.73
C LYS A 14 -24.25 12.00 63.60
N THR A 15 -23.85 11.32 62.53
CA THR A 15 -23.77 11.74 61.13
C THR A 15 -24.28 13.16 60.83
N GLY A 16 -23.33 14.06 60.51
CA GLY A 16 -23.58 15.47 60.16
C GLY A 16 -24.42 15.70 58.89
N LEU A 17 -24.87 14.65 58.22
CA LEU A 17 -25.73 14.72 57.05
C LEU A 17 -27.22 14.98 57.43
N ALA A 18 -27.69 14.47 58.57
CA ALA A 18 -29.08 14.67 59.00
C ALA A 18 -29.35 16.09 59.54
N ALA A 19 -28.41 16.65 60.31
CA ALA A 19 -28.52 18.03 60.82
C ALA A 19 -28.35 19.09 59.70
N PHE A 20 -27.71 18.75 58.59
CA PHE A 20 -27.63 19.62 57.42
C PHE A 20 -28.94 19.66 56.64
N ILE A 21 -29.71 18.56 56.62
CA ILE A 21 -31.00 18.48 55.92
C ILE A 21 -32.12 19.19 56.69
N ASP A 22 -32.14 19.11 58.02
CA ASP A 22 -33.22 19.71 58.83
C ASP A 22 -33.18 21.25 58.96
N ASN A 23 -32.07 21.90 58.58
CA ASN A 23 -31.94 23.36 58.62
C ASN A 23 -32.01 24.03 57.23
N LEU A 24 -32.24 23.23 56.19
CA LEU A 24 -32.46 23.70 54.82
C LEU A 24 -33.93 24.10 54.65
N SER A 25 -34.28 25.26 55.19
CA SER A 25 -35.48 25.97 54.74
C SER A 25 -35.42 26.11 53.22
N PRO A 26 -36.46 25.71 52.46
CA PRO A 26 -36.44 25.72 50.99
C PRO A 26 -36.15 27.12 50.43
N MET A 27 -36.51 28.19 51.15
CA MET A 27 -36.13 29.56 50.79
C MET A 27 -34.64 29.85 50.94
N LYS A 28 -33.97 29.35 51.99
CA LYS A 28 -32.52 29.58 52.20
C LYS A 28 -31.65 28.82 51.19
N LEU A 29 -32.11 27.64 50.76
CA LEU A 29 -31.44 26.87 49.72
C LEU A 29 -31.50 27.57 48.35
N LEU A 30 -32.63 28.21 48.02
CA LEU A 30 -32.84 28.94 46.76
C LEU A 30 -31.94 30.17 46.60
N PHE A 31 -31.62 30.87 47.69
CA PHE A 31 -30.77 32.07 47.65
C PHE A 31 -29.30 31.81 48.05
N HIS A 32 -28.91 30.55 48.25
CA HIS A 32 -27.51 30.23 48.51
C HIS A 32 -26.68 30.49 47.23
N PRO A 33 -25.53 31.18 47.31
CA PRO A 33 -24.75 31.57 46.14
C PRO A 33 -24.33 30.36 45.28
N ALA A 34 -24.07 29.21 45.91
CA ALA A 34 -23.78 27.97 45.19
C ALA A 34 -24.98 27.46 44.36
N THR A 35 -26.20 27.51 44.90
CA THR A 35 -27.41 27.07 44.20
C THR A 35 -27.73 27.99 43.03
N LEU A 36 -27.60 29.31 43.22
CA LEU A 36 -27.78 30.30 42.15
C LEU A 36 -26.75 30.12 41.04
N PHE A 37 -25.49 29.84 41.38
CA PHE A 37 -24.45 29.55 40.39
C PHE A 37 -24.78 28.29 39.57
N VAL A 38 -25.23 27.21 40.22
CA VAL A 38 -25.63 25.99 39.51
C VAL A 38 -26.85 26.25 38.60
N LEU A 39 -27.89 26.91 39.12
CA LEU A 39 -29.10 27.23 38.35
C LEU A 39 -28.78 28.12 37.14
N PHE A 40 -27.88 29.11 37.32
CA PHE A 40 -27.42 29.96 36.23
C PHE A 40 -26.71 29.16 35.15
N ASN A 41 -25.76 28.29 35.51
CA ASN A 41 -25.04 27.46 34.53
C ASN A 41 -25.97 26.48 33.80
N VAL A 42 -26.92 25.88 34.51
CA VAL A 42 -27.94 25.01 33.91
C VAL A 42 -28.83 25.80 32.95
N GLY A 43 -29.27 27.00 33.35
CA GLY A 43 -30.04 27.89 32.48
C GLY A 43 -29.25 28.32 31.24
N LEU A 44 -27.96 28.65 31.40
CA LEU A 44 -27.06 29.00 30.30
C LEU A 44 -26.86 27.82 29.33
N ALA A 45 -26.64 26.62 29.84
CA ALA A 45 -26.52 25.42 29.02
C ALA A 45 -27.84 25.10 28.29
N ALA A 46 -28.98 25.19 28.97
CA ALA A 46 -30.29 24.94 28.37
C ALA A 46 -30.64 25.96 27.27
N THR A 47 -30.36 27.24 27.50
CA THR A 47 -30.54 28.30 26.50
C THR A 47 -29.59 28.14 25.32
N ALA A 48 -28.33 27.75 25.55
CA ALA A 48 -27.39 27.44 24.47
C ALA A 48 -27.87 26.27 23.61
N VAL A 49 -28.32 25.17 24.21
CA VAL A 49 -28.87 24.00 23.50
C VAL A 49 -30.15 24.38 22.72
N TRP A 50 -31.04 25.17 23.33
CA TRP A 50 -32.25 25.64 22.67
C TRP A 50 -31.95 26.57 21.47
N CYS A 51 -31.05 27.54 21.65
CA CYS A 51 -30.58 28.41 20.58
C CYS A 51 -29.93 27.62 19.46
N TRP A 52 -29.08 26.64 19.78
CA TRP A 52 -28.47 25.76 18.78
C TRP A 52 -29.54 25.02 17.98
N GLY A 53 -30.46 24.33 18.64
CA GLY A 53 -31.54 23.60 17.96
C GLY A 53 -32.42 24.48 17.06
N ARG A 54 -32.68 25.72 17.48
CA ARG A 54 -33.52 26.69 16.75
C ARG A 54 -32.80 27.32 15.55
N TYR A 55 -31.52 27.65 15.69
CA TYR A 55 -30.80 28.49 14.73
C TYR A 55 -29.72 27.75 13.91
N GLN A 56 -29.40 26.49 14.22
CA GLN A 56 -28.39 25.72 13.49
C GLN A 56 -28.61 25.75 11.97
N ASN A 57 -29.84 25.58 11.48
CA ASN A 57 -30.12 25.55 10.04
C ASN A 57 -29.98 26.91 9.34
N LYS A 58 -29.91 28.01 10.11
CA LYS A 58 -29.64 29.36 9.59
C LYS A 58 -28.16 29.73 9.65
N ILE A 59 -27.42 29.13 10.60
CA ILE A 59 -25.99 29.38 10.82
C ILE A 59 -25.15 28.44 9.96
N VAL A 60 -25.61 27.20 9.80
CA VAL A 60 -24.98 26.14 9.04
C VAL A 60 -25.75 25.99 7.74
N ASP A 61 -25.25 26.63 6.68
CA ASP A 61 -25.82 26.45 5.34
C ASP A 61 -25.51 25.00 4.88
N PRO A 62 -26.54 24.14 4.72
CA PRO A 62 -26.34 22.76 4.29
C PRO A 62 -25.63 22.69 2.94
N ALA A 63 -25.87 23.67 2.06
CA ALA A 63 -25.22 23.74 0.75
C ALA A 63 -23.72 24.01 0.87
N LEU A 64 -23.25 24.64 1.95
CA LEU A 64 -21.82 24.86 2.21
C LEU A 64 -21.21 23.69 2.99
N THR A 65 -21.95 23.08 3.92
CA THR A 65 -21.41 22.04 4.80
C THR A 65 -21.54 20.63 4.28
N GLN A 66 -22.47 20.33 3.37
CA GLN A 66 -22.55 19.01 2.77
C GLN A 66 -21.43 18.80 1.74
N LEU A 67 -20.81 17.62 1.81
CA LEU A 67 -19.82 17.17 0.84
C LEU A 67 -20.55 16.66 -0.41
N SER A 68 -20.20 17.21 -1.57
CA SER A 68 -20.66 16.76 -2.89
C SER A 68 -19.45 16.39 -3.76
N ALA A 69 -19.67 15.67 -4.87
CA ALA A 69 -18.58 15.24 -5.75
C ALA A 69 -17.79 16.43 -6.34
N GLU A 70 -18.47 17.55 -6.58
CA GLU A 70 -17.86 18.79 -7.08
C GLU A 70 -16.91 19.43 -6.06
N LYS A 71 -17.19 19.25 -4.77
CA LYS A 71 -16.36 19.73 -3.66
C LYS A 71 -15.18 18.80 -3.33
N ILE A 72 -15.10 17.64 -3.98
CA ILE A 72 -13.95 16.75 -3.83
C ILE A 72 -12.97 17.06 -4.97
N GLU A 73 -11.86 17.70 -4.63
CA GLU A 73 -10.73 17.93 -5.52
C GLU A 73 -9.77 16.74 -5.39
N ILE A 74 -9.62 15.95 -6.46
CA ILE A 74 -8.66 14.85 -6.54
C ILE A 74 -7.67 15.18 -7.65
N ASN A 75 -6.40 14.84 -7.48
CA ASN A 75 -5.42 14.90 -8.56
C ASN A 75 -5.86 14.06 -9.78
N THR A 76 -5.40 14.44 -10.98
CA THR A 76 -5.88 13.85 -12.24
C THR A 76 -5.70 12.33 -12.26
N PRO A 77 -6.78 11.54 -12.36
CA PRO A 77 -6.66 10.09 -12.40
C PRO A 77 -6.00 9.64 -13.71
N PRO A 78 -5.11 8.63 -13.68
CA PRO A 78 -4.54 8.06 -14.89
C PRO A 78 -5.61 7.41 -15.77
N ALA A 79 -5.38 7.39 -17.09
CA ALA A 79 -6.32 6.85 -18.08
C ALA A 79 -6.70 5.37 -17.90
N TRP A 80 -5.86 4.60 -17.18
CA TRP A 80 -6.13 3.19 -16.88
C TRP A 80 -7.06 2.97 -15.68
N THR A 81 -7.34 4.01 -14.89
CA THR A 81 -8.23 3.94 -13.72
C THR A 81 -9.68 4.07 -14.17
N LYS A 82 -10.51 3.05 -13.89
CA LYS A 82 -11.94 3.04 -14.29
C LYS A 82 -12.91 3.30 -13.14
N THR A 83 -12.40 3.50 -11.93
CA THR A 83 -13.21 3.67 -10.72
C THR A 83 -13.44 5.14 -10.43
N ASP A 84 -14.69 5.53 -10.19
CA ASP A 84 -15.01 6.86 -9.67
C ASP A 84 -14.70 6.90 -8.16
N ILE A 85 -13.55 7.48 -7.81
CA ILE A 85 -13.10 7.59 -6.43
C ILE A 85 -13.95 8.59 -5.65
N LYS A 86 -14.48 9.62 -6.31
CA LYS A 86 -15.31 10.63 -5.65
C LYS A 86 -16.62 9.99 -5.19
N GLU A 87 -17.24 9.21 -6.06
CA GLU A 87 -18.45 8.46 -5.73
C GLU A 87 -18.20 7.45 -4.59
N ALA A 88 -17.07 6.74 -4.61
CA ALA A 88 -16.72 5.80 -3.54
C ALA A 88 -16.59 6.49 -2.18
N ILE A 89 -15.92 7.66 -2.11
CA ILE A 89 -15.80 8.45 -0.88
C ILE A 89 -17.17 8.87 -0.35
N LEU A 90 -18.06 9.34 -1.25
CA LEU A 90 -19.40 9.80 -0.88
C LEU A 90 -20.31 8.67 -0.39
N THR A 91 -20.23 7.50 -1.01
CA THR A 91 -21.15 6.37 -0.77
C THR A 91 -20.74 5.46 0.38
N SER A 92 -19.50 5.56 0.86
CA SER A 92 -18.91 4.71 1.92
C SER A 92 -19.75 4.51 3.18
N THR A 93 -20.62 5.47 3.54
CA THR A 93 -21.50 5.41 4.73
C THR A 93 -22.99 5.36 4.42
N GLY A 94 -23.40 5.40 3.15
CA GLY A 94 -24.81 5.39 2.75
C GLY A 94 -25.63 6.64 3.13
N GLN A 95 -25.01 7.71 3.63
CA GLN A 95 -25.65 8.98 3.95
C GLN A 95 -24.84 10.18 3.43
N PRO A 96 -25.48 11.32 3.13
CA PRO A 96 -24.78 12.55 2.75
C PRO A 96 -23.83 12.99 3.87
N ARG A 97 -22.54 13.11 3.56
CA ARG A 97 -21.52 13.48 4.55
C ARG A 97 -21.40 14.97 4.75
N SER A 98 -21.14 15.39 5.98
CA SER A 98 -20.83 16.78 6.30
C SER A 98 -19.31 17.02 6.35
N LEU A 99 -18.85 18.12 5.78
CA LEU A 99 -17.48 18.64 5.93
C LEU A 99 -17.13 18.91 7.40
N LEU A 100 -18.12 19.14 8.26
CA LEU A 100 -17.91 19.38 9.68
C LEU A 100 -17.66 18.10 10.48
N GLU A 101 -17.96 16.92 9.93
CA GLU A 101 -17.79 15.65 10.64
C GLU A 101 -16.31 15.38 10.95
N PRO A 102 -15.93 15.18 12.22
CA PRO A 102 -14.53 14.91 12.58
C PRO A 102 -13.96 13.67 11.90
N SER A 103 -14.77 12.62 11.69
CA SER A 103 -14.35 11.34 11.08
C SER A 103 -14.27 11.37 9.55
N LEU A 104 -14.69 12.46 8.89
CA LEU A 104 -14.75 12.51 7.42
C LEU A 104 -13.42 12.10 6.77
N ILE A 105 -12.30 12.63 7.27
CA ILE A 105 -10.98 12.35 6.71
C ILE A 105 -10.60 10.88 6.96
N SER A 106 -10.74 10.39 8.20
CA SER A 106 -10.35 9.02 8.53
C SER A 106 -11.12 8.00 7.70
N ASP A 107 -12.42 8.21 7.53
CA ASP A 107 -13.28 7.28 6.81
C ASP A 107 -13.03 7.36 5.29
N ALA A 108 -12.78 8.56 4.76
CA ALA A 108 -12.42 8.74 3.36
C ALA A 108 -11.04 8.11 3.05
N VAL A 109 -10.07 8.25 3.95
CA VAL A 109 -8.77 7.56 3.84
C VAL A 109 -8.97 6.04 3.86
N ALA A 110 -9.74 5.52 4.82
CA ALA A 110 -10.05 4.09 4.90
C ALA A 110 -10.75 3.59 3.63
N THR A 111 -11.69 4.37 3.08
CA THR A 111 -12.36 4.05 1.82
C THR A 111 -11.36 3.99 0.67
N CYS A 112 -10.52 5.01 0.50
CA CYS A 112 -9.48 5.04 -0.52
C CYS A 112 -8.53 3.83 -0.42
N GLN A 113 -8.17 3.40 0.78
CA GLN A 113 -7.31 2.22 1.00
C GLN A 113 -7.95 0.90 0.54
N THR A 114 -9.28 0.82 0.46
CA THR A 114 -9.97 -0.37 -0.08
C THR A 114 -10.02 -0.38 -1.62
N ILE A 115 -9.77 0.77 -2.25
CA ILE A 115 -9.74 0.89 -3.72
C ILE A 115 -8.39 0.41 -4.22
N GLY A 116 -8.36 -0.77 -4.84
CA GLY A 116 -7.11 -1.41 -5.27
C GLY A 116 -6.26 -0.61 -6.26
N TRP A 117 -6.80 0.40 -6.96
CA TRP A 117 -6.04 1.30 -7.83
C TRP A 117 -5.18 2.31 -7.07
N ILE A 118 -5.43 2.52 -5.78
CA ILE A 118 -4.72 3.48 -4.96
C ILE A 118 -3.54 2.75 -4.31
N GLU A 119 -2.34 3.28 -4.50
CA GLU A 119 -1.14 2.81 -3.83
C GLU A 119 -1.07 3.41 -2.43
N GLN A 120 -1.23 4.74 -2.36
CA GLN A 120 -1.08 5.51 -1.14
C GLN A 120 -1.94 6.77 -1.19
N VAL A 121 -2.53 7.15 -0.06
CA VAL A 121 -3.09 8.49 0.16
C VAL A 121 -1.96 9.37 0.68
N ARG A 122 -1.51 10.36 -0.11
CA ARG A 122 -0.39 11.24 0.27
C ARG A 122 -0.83 12.33 1.22
N GLU A 123 -1.91 13.01 0.86
CA GLU A 123 -2.49 14.09 1.64
C GLU A 123 -4.00 14.05 1.51
N MET A 124 -4.70 14.29 2.63
CA MET A 124 -6.13 14.55 2.61
C MET A 124 -6.43 15.67 3.61
N LYS A 125 -7.02 16.76 3.13
CA LYS A 125 -7.34 17.92 3.96
C LYS A 125 -8.68 18.53 3.61
N LYS A 126 -9.36 19.02 4.65
CA LYS A 126 -10.55 19.86 4.49
C LYS A 126 -10.13 21.27 4.12
N THR A 127 -10.80 21.84 3.14
CA THR A 127 -10.67 23.23 2.73
C THR A 127 -12.01 23.94 2.91
N ARG A 128 -12.07 25.24 2.68
CA ARG A 128 -13.34 25.98 2.66
C ARG A 128 -14.26 25.54 1.52
N GLU A 129 -13.65 25.09 0.42
CA GLU A 129 -14.35 24.68 -0.80
C GLU A 129 -14.77 23.21 -0.75
N GLY A 130 -14.09 22.39 0.05
CA GLY A 130 -14.47 21.00 0.25
C GLY A 130 -13.36 20.11 0.79
N LEU A 131 -13.10 19.02 0.08
CA LEU A 131 -12.09 18.02 0.44
C LEU A 131 -11.04 17.94 -0.67
N LYS A 132 -9.79 18.28 -0.33
CA LYS A 132 -8.65 18.11 -1.24
C LYS A 132 -7.94 16.80 -0.94
N VAL A 133 -7.75 16.00 -1.97
CA VAL A 133 -7.19 14.65 -1.90
C VAL A 133 -6.04 14.52 -2.89
N ASP A 134 -4.85 14.17 -2.39
CA ASP A 134 -3.70 13.80 -3.20
C ASP A 134 -3.46 12.29 -3.10
N LEU A 135 -3.62 11.59 -4.22
CA LEU A 135 -3.53 10.14 -4.32
C LEU A 135 -2.33 9.73 -5.17
N LEU A 136 -1.59 8.75 -4.69
CA LEU A 136 -0.65 8.00 -5.52
C LEU A 136 -1.37 6.78 -6.11
N TYR A 137 -1.47 6.76 -7.44
CA TYR A 137 -2.11 5.67 -8.17
C TYR A 137 -1.12 4.55 -8.47
N ARG A 138 -1.59 3.30 -8.40
CA ARG A 138 -0.82 2.14 -8.85
C ARG A 138 -0.68 2.19 -10.36
N GLN A 139 0.54 1.99 -10.82
CA GLN A 139 0.87 1.87 -12.23
C GLN A 139 1.22 0.41 -12.57
N PRO A 140 0.63 -0.15 -13.64
CA PRO A 140 1.04 -1.43 -14.19
C PRO A 140 2.41 -1.31 -14.88
N ILE A 141 3.43 -1.94 -14.32
CA ILE A 141 4.83 -1.77 -14.77
C ILE A 141 5.42 -3.03 -15.37
N ALA A 142 4.91 -4.20 -15.01
CA ALA A 142 5.37 -5.46 -15.55
C ALA A 142 4.23 -6.48 -15.62
N VAL A 143 4.46 -7.56 -16.36
CA VAL A 143 3.55 -8.72 -16.42
C VAL A 143 4.27 -9.97 -15.94
N VAL A 144 3.68 -10.71 -15.03
CA VAL A 144 4.17 -12.04 -14.64
C VAL A 144 3.64 -13.06 -15.63
N GLU A 145 4.55 -13.83 -16.23
CA GLU A 145 4.22 -14.88 -17.19
C GLU A 145 4.03 -16.21 -16.43
N LEU A 146 2.81 -16.72 -16.40
CA LEU A 146 2.48 -18.01 -15.80
C LEU A 146 2.34 -19.08 -16.87
N HIS A 147 3.14 -20.13 -16.80
CA HIS A 147 3.00 -21.32 -17.64
C HIS A 147 3.66 -22.54 -16.98
N SER A 148 3.79 -23.65 -17.71
CA SER A 148 4.28 -24.94 -17.22
C SER A 148 5.66 -24.93 -16.53
N LYS A 149 6.55 -23.97 -16.84
CA LYS A 149 7.87 -23.90 -16.19
C LYS A 149 7.90 -23.02 -14.94
N THR A 150 6.89 -22.15 -14.76
CA THR A 150 6.77 -21.27 -13.58
C THR A 150 5.80 -21.84 -12.55
N VAL A 151 4.79 -22.61 -12.98
CA VAL A 151 3.80 -23.25 -12.10
C VAL A 151 3.72 -24.75 -12.42
N PRO A 152 4.01 -25.63 -11.45
CA PRO A 152 3.85 -27.08 -11.66
C PRO A 152 2.41 -27.42 -12.01
N ASP A 153 2.23 -28.41 -12.88
CA ASP A 153 0.93 -28.88 -13.39
C ASP A 153 0.09 -27.82 -14.11
N TRP A 154 0.69 -26.72 -14.58
CA TRP A 154 -0.01 -25.74 -15.40
C TRP A 154 -0.33 -26.32 -16.78
N LYS A 155 -1.59 -26.77 -16.94
CA LYS A 155 -2.11 -27.37 -18.17
C LYS A 155 -2.78 -26.36 -19.12
N GLN A 156 -2.79 -25.08 -18.75
CA GLN A 156 -3.43 -24.01 -19.53
C GLN A 156 -2.40 -23.29 -20.39
N GLU A 157 -2.87 -22.46 -21.32
CA GLU A 157 -2.00 -21.54 -22.06
C GLU A 157 -1.28 -20.56 -21.12
N ALA A 158 -0.19 -19.99 -21.61
CA ALA A 158 0.57 -18.99 -20.85
C ALA A 158 -0.34 -17.81 -20.50
N LYS A 159 -0.38 -17.45 -19.22
CA LYS A 159 -1.23 -16.39 -18.69
C LYS A 159 -0.38 -15.23 -18.21
N LEU A 160 -0.63 -14.04 -18.74
CA LEU A 160 0.04 -12.82 -18.32
C LEU A 160 -0.78 -12.11 -17.25
N ILE A 161 -0.17 -11.84 -16.11
CA ILE A 161 -0.81 -11.15 -14.99
C ILE A 161 -0.07 -9.84 -14.71
N PRO A 162 -0.70 -8.66 -14.90
CA PRO A 162 -0.04 -7.40 -14.64
C PRO A 162 0.19 -7.20 -13.14
N VAL A 163 1.32 -6.60 -12.81
CA VAL A 163 1.71 -6.22 -11.46
C VAL A 163 2.19 -4.77 -11.44
N ASP A 164 2.06 -4.13 -10.28
CA ASP A 164 2.66 -2.82 -10.04
C ASP A 164 4.10 -2.91 -9.52
N ARG A 165 4.69 -1.75 -9.22
CA ARG A 165 6.10 -1.63 -8.77
C ARG A 165 6.39 -2.31 -7.44
N THR A 166 5.35 -2.58 -6.66
CA THR A 166 5.43 -3.28 -5.37
C THR A 166 5.13 -4.77 -5.50
N GLY A 167 4.76 -5.25 -6.69
CA GLY A 167 4.34 -6.63 -6.93
C GLY A 167 2.88 -6.89 -6.56
N VAL A 168 2.01 -5.87 -6.48
CA VAL A 168 0.58 -6.06 -6.27
C VAL A 168 -0.10 -6.42 -7.58
N ILE A 169 -0.95 -7.45 -7.53
CA ILE A 169 -1.66 -8.00 -8.69
C ILE A 169 -2.71 -7.02 -9.20
N MET A 170 -2.65 -6.69 -10.48
CA MET A 170 -3.59 -5.80 -11.15
C MET A 170 -4.58 -6.57 -12.06
N PRO A 171 -5.73 -5.98 -12.46
CA PRO A 171 -6.69 -6.62 -13.34
C PRO A 171 -6.12 -6.90 -14.74
N GLN A 172 -6.31 -8.14 -15.24
CA GLN A 172 -5.79 -8.59 -16.55
C GLN A 172 -6.34 -7.83 -17.76
N LYS A 173 -7.54 -7.27 -17.67
CA LYS A 173 -8.16 -6.49 -18.77
C LYS A 173 -7.56 -5.10 -18.94
N LEU A 174 -6.44 -4.80 -18.27
CA LEU A 174 -5.69 -3.59 -18.52
C LEU A 174 -5.00 -3.73 -19.88
N ALA A 175 -5.65 -3.20 -20.91
CA ALA A 175 -4.99 -2.99 -22.19
C ALA A 175 -3.93 -1.93 -21.97
N LEU A 176 -2.70 -2.39 -21.76
CA LEU A 176 -1.53 -1.54 -21.61
C LEU A 176 -1.21 -1.02 -23.00
N ALA A 177 -1.75 0.17 -23.28
CA ALA A 177 -1.76 0.77 -24.61
C ALA A 177 -0.34 0.85 -25.18
N GLY A 178 -0.03 -0.02 -26.14
CA GLY A 178 1.11 0.10 -27.06
C GLY A 178 2.53 0.00 -26.47
N THR A 179 2.69 -0.18 -25.16
CA THR A 179 4.02 -0.23 -24.52
C THR A 179 4.44 -1.67 -24.29
N VAL A 180 5.63 -2.05 -24.78
CA VAL A 180 6.23 -3.36 -24.49
C VAL A 180 6.62 -3.40 -23.02
N GLN A 181 5.96 -4.26 -22.25
CA GLN A 181 6.25 -4.39 -20.81
C GLN A 181 7.30 -5.45 -20.52
N PRO A 182 8.12 -5.25 -19.47
CA PRO A 182 8.93 -6.29 -18.87
C PRO A 182 8.07 -7.51 -18.51
N LYS A 183 8.46 -8.68 -19.01
CA LYS A 183 7.89 -9.94 -18.59
C LYS A 183 8.72 -10.52 -17.44
N ILE A 184 8.09 -10.75 -16.30
CA ILE A 184 8.71 -11.35 -15.14
C ILE A 184 8.54 -12.87 -15.22
N PHE A 185 9.66 -13.57 -15.09
CA PHE A 185 9.73 -15.01 -15.19
C PHE A 185 10.45 -15.58 -13.98
N ILE A 186 9.73 -16.35 -13.18
CA ILE A 186 10.27 -16.94 -11.96
C ILE A 186 10.36 -18.46 -12.16
N TYR A 187 11.59 -18.96 -12.30
CA TYR A 187 11.85 -20.38 -12.46
C TYR A 187 11.90 -21.09 -11.09
N HIS A 188 11.29 -22.27 -11.06
CA HIS A 188 11.35 -23.24 -9.96
C HIS A 188 11.88 -24.57 -10.54
N SER A 189 12.95 -25.13 -9.97
CA SER A 189 13.43 -26.47 -10.33
C SER A 189 12.41 -27.57 -9.96
N ASP A 190 12.48 -28.73 -10.60
CA ASP A 190 11.52 -29.83 -10.41
C ASP A 190 11.43 -30.32 -8.95
N GLU A 191 12.52 -30.25 -8.18
CA GLU A 191 12.50 -30.57 -6.74
C GLU A 191 11.77 -29.50 -5.93
N THR A 192 11.97 -28.22 -6.26
CA THR A 192 11.26 -27.10 -5.63
C THR A 192 9.81 -27.00 -6.07
N GLN A 193 9.45 -27.57 -7.23
CA GLN A 193 8.10 -27.62 -7.76
C GLN A 193 7.14 -28.45 -6.89
N LYS A 194 7.64 -29.51 -6.23
CA LYS A 194 6.85 -30.28 -5.24
C LYS A 194 6.46 -29.45 -4.03
N HIS A 195 7.27 -28.45 -3.70
CA HIS A 195 7.02 -27.45 -2.66
C HIS A 195 6.57 -26.12 -3.22
N ALA A 196 6.33 -26.02 -4.53
CA ALA A 196 5.97 -24.77 -5.12
C ALA A 196 4.64 -24.34 -4.52
N PRO A 197 4.52 -23.05 -4.23
CA PRO A 197 3.27 -22.39 -3.92
C PRO A 197 1.98 -23.00 -4.50
N GLN A 198 1.29 -23.89 -3.78
CA GLN A 198 -0.11 -24.23 -4.10
C GLN A 198 -0.99 -22.95 -4.13
N HIS A 199 -0.51 -21.88 -3.52
CA HIS A 199 -1.12 -20.55 -3.47
C HIS A 199 -1.12 -19.78 -4.79
N LEU A 200 -0.38 -20.18 -5.84
CA LEU A 200 -0.52 -19.57 -7.18
C LEU A 200 -1.87 -19.91 -7.86
N ARG A 201 -2.63 -20.86 -7.31
CA ARG A 201 -4.01 -21.15 -7.75
C ARG A 201 -5.02 -20.11 -7.25
N HIS A 202 -4.65 -19.32 -6.25
CA HIS A 202 -5.50 -18.32 -5.59
C HIS A 202 -4.88 -16.91 -5.68
N ILE A 203 -4.52 -16.50 -6.91
CA ILE A 203 -4.06 -15.15 -7.21
C ILE A 203 -5.29 -14.25 -7.31
N TYR A 204 -5.52 -13.45 -6.26
CA TYR A 204 -6.60 -12.47 -6.22
C TYR A 204 -6.13 -11.11 -6.75
N ARG A 205 -7.06 -10.31 -7.27
CA ARG A 205 -6.74 -8.93 -7.65
C ARG A 205 -6.45 -8.13 -6.39
N TRP A 206 -5.53 -7.18 -6.49
CA TRP A 206 -5.16 -6.24 -5.44
C TRP A 206 -4.47 -6.86 -4.22
N THR A 207 -4.07 -8.14 -4.31
CA THR A 207 -3.24 -8.78 -3.30
C THR A 207 -1.77 -8.71 -3.70
N GLN A 208 -0.89 -8.73 -2.70
CA GLN A 208 0.54 -8.85 -2.91
C GLN A 208 0.88 -10.18 -3.59
N TRP A 209 1.82 -10.15 -4.55
CA TRP A 209 2.35 -11.38 -5.10
C TRP A 209 3.12 -12.15 -4.02
N PRO A 210 2.86 -13.45 -3.84
CA PRO A 210 3.38 -14.21 -2.71
C PRO A 210 4.90 -14.49 -2.77
N ASP A 211 5.48 -14.49 -3.97
CA ASP A 211 6.91 -14.62 -4.18
C ASP A 211 7.59 -13.24 -4.20
N GLU A 212 8.46 -12.97 -3.22
CA GLU A 212 9.20 -11.70 -3.09
C GLU A 212 10.10 -11.42 -4.31
N ARG A 213 10.50 -12.43 -5.08
CA ARG A 213 11.28 -12.22 -6.31
C ARG A 213 10.48 -11.51 -7.39
N VAL A 214 9.15 -11.66 -7.40
CA VAL A 214 8.30 -10.87 -8.29
C VAL A 214 8.33 -9.40 -7.89
N LYS A 215 8.33 -9.09 -6.60
CA LYS A 215 8.50 -7.72 -6.12
C LYS A 215 9.89 -7.17 -6.47
N GLY A 216 10.95 -7.97 -6.34
CA GLY A 216 12.29 -7.57 -6.77
C GLY A 216 12.36 -7.28 -8.28
N ALA A 217 11.79 -8.16 -9.11
CA ALA A 217 11.72 -7.97 -10.55
C ALA A 217 10.81 -6.79 -10.96
N ALA A 218 9.73 -6.53 -10.21
CA ALA A 218 8.90 -5.35 -10.36
C ALA A 218 9.69 -4.06 -10.05
N ALA A 219 10.50 -4.04 -9.00
CA ALA A 219 11.37 -2.90 -8.70
C ALA A 219 12.42 -2.65 -9.80
N ILE A 220 12.99 -3.71 -10.38
CA ILE A 220 13.89 -3.61 -11.55
C ILE A 220 13.12 -3.06 -12.77
N SER A 221 11.89 -3.52 -12.97
CA SER A 221 11.03 -3.04 -14.06
C SER A 221 10.75 -1.55 -13.94
N GLU A 222 10.44 -1.05 -12.73
CA GLU A 222 10.20 0.37 -12.47
C GLU A 222 11.38 1.25 -12.91
N VAL A 223 12.61 0.85 -12.58
CA VAL A 223 13.80 1.66 -12.92
C VAL A 223 14.21 1.55 -14.40
N LEU A 224 13.78 0.51 -15.11
CA LEU A 224 14.11 0.28 -16.52
C LEU A 224 12.98 0.56 -17.51
N ILE A 225 11.73 0.77 -17.05
CA ILE A 225 10.55 0.82 -17.93
C ILE A 225 10.66 1.88 -19.04
N GLY A 226 11.31 3.02 -18.74
CA GLY A 226 11.52 4.10 -19.70
C GLY A 226 12.46 3.74 -20.84
N ASP A 227 13.46 2.89 -20.58
CA ASP A 227 14.50 2.51 -21.53
C ASP A 227 14.31 1.08 -22.08
N TRP A 228 13.36 0.31 -21.52
CA TRP A 228 13.20 -1.13 -21.74
C TRP A 228 13.23 -1.55 -23.21
N GLN A 229 12.45 -0.87 -24.05
CA GLN A 229 12.37 -1.16 -25.48
C GLN A 229 13.64 -0.73 -26.23
N MET A 230 14.26 0.40 -25.87
CA MET A 230 15.49 0.88 -26.50
C MET A 230 16.67 -0.03 -26.19
N LEU A 231 16.71 -0.58 -24.97
CA LEU A 231 17.69 -1.58 -24.54
C LEU A 231 17.54 -2.91 -25.30
N GLY A 232 16.37 -3.18 -25.89
CA GLY A 232 16.07 -4.45 -26.55
C GLY A 232 15.82 -5.59 -25.56
N LEU A 233 15.38 -5.27 -24.34
CA LEU A 233 15.05 -6.24 -23.30
C LEU A 233 13.62 -6.75 -23.46
N SER A 234 13.37 -7.96 -22.96
CA SER A 234 12.07 -8.64 -23.04
C SER A 234 11.65 -9.24 -21.71
N ARG A 235 12.59 -9.87 -20.97
CA ARG A 235 12.28 -10.57 -19.72
C ARG A 235 13.22 -10.22 -18.57
N ILE A 236 12.71 -10.36 -17.35
CA ILE A 236 13.47 -10.42 -16.10
C ILE A 236 13.29 -11.82 -15.54
N ILE A 237 14.40 -12.52 -15.30
CA ILE A 237 14.41 -13.91 -14.87
C ILE A 237 15.08 -14.01 -13.49
N SER A 238 14.52 -14.86 -12.63
CA SER A 238 15.18 -15.32 -11.39
C SER A 238 14.99 -16.82 -11.22
N TRP A 239 16.01 -17.51 -10.73
CA TRP A 239 16.10 -18.96 -10.69
C TRP A 239 16.11 -19.48 -9.24
N ARG A 240 15.09 -20.22 -8.80
CA ARG A 240 15.16 -20.98 -7.54
C ARG A 240 15.49 -22.44 -7.86
N LEU A 241 16.77 -22.77 -7.74
CA LEU A 241 17.28 -24.12 -8.00
C LEU A 241 17.09 -25.06 -6.79
N PHE A 242 17.09 -24.52 -5.57
CA PHE A 242 16.97 -25.30 -4.33
C PHE A 242 15.85 -24.75 -3.44
N ALA A 243 15.20 -25.63 -2.67
CA ALA A 243 14.02 -25.26 -1.86
C ALA A 243 14.37 -24.28 -0.73
N ASN A 244 15.60 -24.36 -0.22
CA ASN A 244 16.11 -23.54 0.87
C ASN A 244 17.14 -22.49 0.40
N ALA A 245 17.20 -22.18 -0.91
CA ALA A 245 18.10 -21.14 -1.39
C ALA A 245 17.68 -19.78 -0.80
N ASP A 246 18.64 -19.02 -0.30
CA ASP A 246 18.40 -17.62 0.08
C ASP A 246 18.18 -16.80 -1.20
N ASP A 247 16.98 -16.23 -1.35
CA ASP A 247 16.61 -15.45 -2.53
C ASP A 247 17.55 -14.26 -2.77
N ARG A 248 18.22 -13.74 -1.74
CA ARG A 248 19.22 -12.64 -1.86
C ARG A 248 20.51 -13.08 -2.54
N THR A 249 20.75 -14.39 -2.63
CA THR A 249 21.93 -14.95 -3.28
C THR A 249 21.69 -15.31 -4.75
N ILE A 250 20.42 -15.25 -5.18
CA ILE A 250 20.01 -15.57 -6.55
C ILE A 250 19.92 -14.25 -7.33
N PRO A 251 20.86 -13.97 -8.26
CA PRO A 251 20.80 -12.76 -9.06
C PRO A 251 19.61 -12.79 -10.02
N PHE A 252 19.05 -11.62 -10.28
CA PHE A 252 18.19 -11.37 -11.43
C PHE A 252 19.02 -11.30 -12.71
N GLU A 253 18.43 -11.79 -13.79
CA GLU A 253 18.97 -11.75 -15.14
C GLU A 253 17.98 -11.02 -16.06
N LEU A 254 18.48 -10.18 -16.97
CA LEU A 254 17.67 -9.52 -17.99
C LEU A 254 17.94 -10.18 -19.34
N TRP A 255 16.89 -10.52 -20.07
CA TRP A 255 16.98 -11.31 -21.30
C TRP A 255 16.34 -10.55 -22.46
N THR A 256 16.98 -10.59 -23.63
CA THR A 256 16.49 -9.95 -24.86
C THR A 256 15.37 -10.73 -25.54
N GLU A 257 15.40 -12.06 -25.48
CA GLU A 257 14.40 -12.95 -26.04
C GLU A 257 14.40 -14.31 -25.31
N GLU A 258 13.57 -15.26 -25.74
CA GLU A 258 13.64 -16.64 -25.26
C GLU A 258 14.56 -17.46 -26.17
N GLY A 259 15.41 -18.28 -25.58
CA GLY A 259 16.22 -19.25 -26.31
C GLY A 259 17.71 -19.18 -26.00
N GLU A 260 18.46 -20.15 -26.53
CA GLU A 260 19.88 -20.36 -26.23
C GLU A 260 20.81 -19.26 -26.77
N ASN A 261 20.31 -18.43 -27.68
CA ASN A 261 21.05 -17.33 -28.30
C ASN A 261 20.71 -15.95 -27.73
N ALA A 262 19.82 -15.87 -26.73
CA ALA A 262 19.44 -14.60 -26.13
C ALA A 262 20.64 -13.95 -25.41
N ALA A 263 20.84 -12.65 -25.63
CA ALA A 263 21.77 -11.90 -24.83
C ALA A 263 21.23 -11.80 -23.39
N THR A 264 22.08 -12.12 -22.43
CA THR A 264 21.75 -12.15 -21.00
C THR A 264 22.55 -11.08 -20.28
N VAL A 265 21.88 -10.32 -19.43
CA VAL A 265 22.51 -9.33 -18.54
C VAL A 265 22.36 -9.82 -17.11
N ILE A 266 23.47 -10.10 -16.43
CA ILE A 266 23.48 -10.38 -14.99
C ILE A 266 23.29 -9.04 -14.28
N TRP A 267 22.09 -8.85 -13.73
CA TRP A 267 21.74 -7.62 -13.01
C TRP A 267 22.22 -7.66 -11.57
N GLY A 268 22.02 -8.81 -10.90
CA GLY A 268 22.25 -8.95 -9.46
C GLY A 268 20.95 -8.77 -8.66
N ASN A 269 20.99 -8.08 -7.53
CA ASN A 269 19.84 -7.89 -6.65
C ASN A 269 18.92 -6.75 -7.09
N ALA A 270 17.70 -6.75 -6.54
CA ALA A 270 16.73 -5.70 -6.78
C ALA A 270 17.21 -4.33 -6.26
N PRO A 271 16.76 -3.21 -6.85
CA PRO A 271 17.06 -1.86 -6.37
C PRO A 271 16.84 -1.68 -4.87
N GLY A 272 17.84 -1.16 -4.14
CA GLY A 272 17.81 -0.95 -2.70
C GLY A 272 18.11 -2.21 -1.86
N LEU A 273 18.37 -3.35 -2.50
CA LEU A 273 18.75 -4.62 -1.88
C LEU A 273 20.08 -5.15 -2.42
N GLU A 274 20.91 -4.28 -3.00
CA GLU A 274 22.24 -4.61 -3.49
C GLU A 274 23.15 -5.13 -2.36
N LEU A 275 24.03 -6.09 -2.69
CA LEU A 275 25.06 -6.56 -1.77
C LEU A 275 26.19 -5.52 -1.61
N GLU A 276 27.00 -5.65 -0.55
CA GLU A 276 28.10 -4.71 -0.26
C GLU A 276 29.12 -4.57 -1.41
N ASN A 277 29.31 -5.63 -2.19
CA ASN A 277 30.20 -5.68 -3.36
C ASN A 277 29.47 -5.49 -4.70
N GLU A 278 28.24 -5.00 -4.67
CA GLU A 278 27.39 -4.81 -5.83
C GLU A 278 27.08 -3.32 -6.04
N ALA A 279 27.23 -2.84 -7.26
CA ALA A 279 26.96 -1.44 -7.58
C ALA A 279 25.47 -1.11 -7.40
N PRO A 280 25.14 0.12 -6.96
CA PRO A 280 23.76 0.57 -6.85
C PRO A 280 23.06 0.59 -8.22
N TRP A 281 21.73 0.42 -8.22
CA TRP A 281 20.94 0.30 -9.44
C TRP A 281 21.14 1.46 -10.44
N ASP A 282 21.33 2.69 -9.97
CA ASP A 282 21.50 3.87 -10.83
C ASP A 282 22.78 3.79 -11.68
N GLN A 283 23.88 3.30 -11.10
CA GLN A 283 25.12 3.03 -11.81
C GLN A 283 24.96 1.90 -12.83
N LYS A 284 24.20 0.84 -12.49
CA LYS A 284 23.91 -0.25 -13.43
C LYS A 284 23.10 0.23 -14.63
N VAL A 285 22.06 1.03 -14.40
CA VAL A 285 21.26 1.64 -15.48
C VAL A 285 22.14 2.50 -16.38
N ALA A 286 22.95 3.39 -15.79
CA ALA A 286 23.86 4.24 -16.55
C ALA A 286 24.86 3.42 -17.38
N ALA A 287 25.45 2.38 -16.81
CA ALA A 287 26.38 1.50 -17.50
C ALA A 287 25.72 0.76 -18.66
N LEU A 288 24.51 0.24 -18.46
CA LEU A 288 23.75 -0.47 -19.50
C LEU A 288 23.35 0.46 -20.65
N ASN A 289 22.87 1.66 -20.33
CA ASN A 289 22.52 2.68 -21.32
C ASN A 289 23.75 3.12 -22.13
N ASN A 290 24.89 3.38 -21.47
CA ASN A 290 26.14 3.71 -22.15
C ASN A 290 26.61 2.58 -23.07
N TYR A 291 26.49 1.34 -22.61
CA TYR A 291 26.83 0.17 -23.42
C TYR A 291 25.96 0.07 -24.68
N VAL A 292 24.64 0.22 -24.55
CA VAL A 292 23.70 0.20 -25.69
C VAL A 292 23.89 1.39 -26.61
N GLN A 293 24.23 2.58 -26.11
CA GLN A 293 24.56 3.73 -26.96
C GLN A 293 25.81 3.49 -27.80
N GLN A 294 26.82 2.79 -27.25
CA GLN A 294 28.08 2.50 -27.95
C GLN A 294 27.97 1.33 -28.93
N LYS A 295 27.19 0.29 -28.59
CA LYS A 295 27.16 -0.99 -29.33
C LYS A 295 25.87 -1.20 -30.12
N GLY A 296 24.79 -0.52 -29.75
CA GLY A 296 23.44 -0.74 -30.23
C GLY A 296 22.59 -1.60 -29.26
N PRO A 297 21.29 -1.78 -29.56
CA PRO A 297 20.36 -2.55 -28.73
C PRO A 297 20.82 -3.99 -28.51
N LEU A 298 20.63 -4.50 -27.28
CA LEU A 298 21.16 -5.80 -26.86
C LEU A 298 20.66 -6.97 -27.74
N ASN A 299 19.41 -6.90 -28.20
CA ASN A 299 18.81 -7.91 -29.07
C ASN A 299 19.40 -7.97 -30.49
N LYS A 300 20.30 -7.05 -30.84
CA LYS A 300 21.03 -7.06 -32.12
C LYS A 300 22.51 -7.44 -31.97
N LEU A 301 22.97 -7.64 -30.73
CA LEU A 301 24.37 -7.95 -30.45
C LEU A 301 24.62 -9.45 -30.50
N SER A 302 25.84 -9.83 -30.89
CA SER A 302 26.33 -11.20 -30.81
C SER A 302 26.93 -11.55 -29.44
N VAL A 303 26.99 -10.55 -28.54
CA VAL A 303 27.42 -10.70 -27.14
C VAL A 303 26.34 -11.45 -26.39
N ARG A 304 26.74 -12.42 -25.59
CA ARG A 304 25.78 -13.34 -24.97
C ARG A 304 25.63 -13.17 -23.45
N ILE A 305 26.66 -12.72 -22.73
CA ILE A 305 26.56 -12.45 -21.29
C ILE A 305 27.27 -11.13 -20.93
N ILE A 306 26.53 -10.21 -20.32
CA ILE A 306 27.03 -8.94 -19.77
C ILE A 306 26.79 -8.97 -18.26
N ASP A 307 27.79 -8.68 -17.44
CA ASP A 307 27.64 -8.55 -15.99
C ASP A 307 27.67 -7.08 -15.59
N LEU A 308 26.63 -6.63 -14.91
CA LEU A 308 26.48 -5.25 -14.43
C LEU A 308 26.75 -5.08 -12.94
N ARG A 309 27.01 -6.15 -12.19
CA ARG A 309 27.15 -6.08 -10.73
C ARG A 309 28.28 -5.18 -10.26
N SER A 310 29.28 -4.94 -11.10
CA SER A 310 30.40 -4.02 -10.83
C SER A 310 30.08 -2.54 -11.08
N GLY A 311 28.90 -2.21 -11.64
CA GLY A 311 28.57 -0.86 -12.11
C GLY A 311 29.20 -0.53 -13.46
N GLN A 312 29.81 -1.50 -14.12
CA GLN A 312 30.27 -1.43 -15.50
C GLN A 312 29.68 -2.60 -16.29
N ALA A 313 29.44 -2.40 -17.59
CA ALA A 313 29.02 -3.47 -18.48
C ALA A 313 30.22 -4.31 -18.91
N VAL A 314 30.46 -5.42 -18.20
CA VAL A 314 31.58 -6.34 -18.48
C VAL A 314 31.08 -7.52 -19.29
N GLU A 315 31.63 -7.71 -20.49
CA GLU A 315 31.33 -8.91 -21.31
C GLU A 315 32.06 -10.12 -20.73
N VAL A 316 31.32 -11.09 -20.15
CA VAL A 316 31.92 -12.23 -19.43
C VAL A 316 32.06 -13.47 -20.32
N GLY A 317 31.36 -13.53 -21.45
CA GLY A 317 31.57 -14.59 -22.44
C GLY A 317 30.39 -14.89 -23.35
N ARG A 318 30.50 -16.02 -24.08
CA ARG A 318 29.42 -16.58 -24.89
C ARG A 318 28.51 -17.45 -24.01
N ALA A 319 27.23 -17.14 -23.87
CA ALA A 319 26.21 -17.99 -23.26
C ALA A 319 26.28 -19.38 -23.87
N SER A 320 26.77 -20.32 -23.10
CA SER A 320 26.48 -21.73 -23.24
C SER A 320 25.02 -21.89 -22.82
N GLY A 321 24.10 -21.73 -23.78
CA GLY A 321 22.66 -21.82 -23.55
C GLY A 321 22.32 -23.10 -22.83
N LEU A 322 21.69 -23.00 -21.64
CA LEU A 322 21.10 -24.07 -20.81
C LEU A 322 21.98 -25.31 -20.46
N GLY A 323 23.08 -25.57 -21.19
CA GLY A 323 23.87 -26.80 -21.15
C GLY A 323 24.92 -26.81 -20.04
N HIS A 324 25.35 -25.64 -19.54
CA HIS A 324 26.34 -25.60 -18.46
C HIS A 324 25.73 -25.75 -17.06
N ARG A 325 24.39 -25.74 -16.92
CA ARG A 325 23.73 -26.04 -15.64
C ARG A 325 23.31 -27.50 -15.45
N ARG A 326 23.26 -28.32 -16.51
CA ARG A 326 23.17 -29.79 -16.38
C ARG A 326 24.47 -30.43 -15.87
N GLU A 327 25.61 -29.74 -15.92
CA GLU A 327 26.86 -30.25 -15.34
C GLU A 327 26.95 -30.05 -13.82
N LEU A 328 26.10 -29.19 -13.25
CA LEU A 328 25.95 -29.10 -11.79
C LEU A 328 24.94 -30.13 -11.23
N ASP A 329 24.27 -30.90 -12.09
CA ASP A 329 23.43 -32.06 -11.72
C ASP A 329 24.23 -33.37 -11.56
N VAL A 330 25.56 -33.34 -11.77
CA VAL A 330 26.44 -34.50 -11.57
C VAL A 330 27.69 -34.06 -10.79
N ARG A 331 27.52 -33.73 -9.49
CA ARG A 331 28.56 -33.92 -8.47
C ARG A 331 28.03 -33.82 -7.06
#